data_AF-A0A848ZJA4-F1
#
_entry.id   AF-A0A848ZJA4-F1
#
_cell.length_a   1.000
_cell.length_b   1.000
_cell.length_c   1.000
_cell.angle_alpha   90.00
_cell.angle_beta   90.00
_cell.angle_gamma   90.00
#
_symmetry.space_group_name_H-M   'P 1'
#
loop_
_entity.id
_entity.type
_entity.pdbx_description
1 polymer ?
#
loop_
_entity_poly.entity_id
_entity_poly.type
_entity_poly.pdbx_seq_one_letter_code
_entity_poly.pdbx_strand_id
1 'polypeptide(L)'
;MAPIAKRISLVSVFIFLLLLIQIPIPVHGLTAEKRFTNSIGMEFALLPAGSFMMGSPPEEPRRNKDEVQHQVTFSKPFYMQTTEVTLKQWRALMGKRFFGLFGRRGKENKPIVKVSWFDCVDFVKKLNALNEGTYRLPTEAEWEYAARAGSQTAYSWGKDIDCTKAMYSNNTLKSDDCVEYVKSR
;
A
#
# COMPACT_ATOMS: atom_id res chain seq x y z
N MET A 1 -17.11 52.26 -65.60
CA MET A 1 -16.01 51.27 -65.49
C MET A 1 -16.11 50.61 -64.13
N ALA A 2 -16.43 49.31 -64.09
CA ALA A 2 -16.82 48.57 -62.89
C ALA A 2 -15.61 47.94 -62.15
N PRO A 3 -15.68 47.71 -60.83
CA PRO A 3 -14.58 47.16 -60.05
C PRO A 3 -14.53 45.63 -60.12
N ILE A 4 -13.30 45.10 -60.17
CA ILE A 4 -12.97 43.67 -60.22
C ILE A 4 -13.04 43.08 -58.81
N ALA A 5 -14.01 42.20 -58.55
CA ALA A 5 -14.09 41.41 -57.32
C ALA A 5 -13.12 40.22 -57.39
N LYS A 6 -12.17 40.15 -56.44
CA LYS A 6 -11.26 39.01 -56.28
C LYS A 6 -12.03 37.80 -55.74
N ARG A 7 -12.14 36.74 -56.54
CA ARG A 7 -12.70 35.45 -56.12
C ARG A 7 -11.74 34.75 -55.16
N ILE A 8 -12.13 34.62 -53.90
CA ILE A 8 -11.44 33.79 -52.91
C ILE A 8 -11.80 32.32 -53.22
N SER A 9 -10.79 31.50 -53.49
CA SER A 9 -10.97 30.09 -53.85
C SER A 9 -11.39 29.27 -52.63
N LEU A 10 -12.53 28.58 -52.72
CA LEU A 10 -13.08 27.65 -51.72
C LEU A 10 -12.08 26.55 -51.29
N VAL A 11 -11.06 26.27 -52.11
CA VAL A 11 -10.00 25.29 -51.83
C VAL A 11 -9.15 25.71 -50.62
N SER A 12 -8.98 27.01 -50.37
CA SER A 12 -8.13 27.50 -49.27
C SER A 12 -8.78 27.38 -47.88
N VAL A 13 -10.11 27.29 -47.79
CA VAL A 13 -10.82 27.18 -46.50
C VAL A 13 -10.83 25.73 -45.99
N PHE A 14 -10.88 24.74 -46.89
CA PHE A 14 -10.88 23.32 -46.52
C PHE A 14 -9.54 22.81 -46.01
N ILE A 15 -8.42 23.36 -46.50
CA ILE A 15 -7.08 22.98 -46.04
C ILE A 15 -6.84 23.48 -44.60
N PHE A 16 -7.44 24.61 -44.23
CA PHE A 16 -7.33 25.15 -42.86
C PHE A 16 -8.17 24.38 -41.83
N LEU A 17 -9.27 23.73 -42.24
CA LEU A 17 -10.11 22.93 -41.34
C LEU A 17 -9.49 21.55 -41.02
N LEU A 18 -8.67 21.00 -41.92
CA LEU A 18 -7.96 19.73 -41.73
C LEU A 18 -6.68 19.86 -40.90
N LEU A 19 -6.16 21.08 -40.70
CA LEU A 19 -4.97 21.35 -39.87
C LEU A 19 -5.27 21.49 -38.37
N LEU A 20 -6.54 21.50 -37.96
CA LEU A 20 -6.94 21.55 -36.54
C LEU A 20 -7.12 20.17 -35.88
N ILE A 21 -6.93 19.06 -36.62
CA ILE A 21 -7.17 17.69 -36.11
C ILE A 21 -5.86 16.96 -35.72
N GLN A 22 -4.69 17.59 -35.86
CA GLN A 22 -3.40 16.99 -35.51
C GLN A 22 -2.72 17.59 -34.28
N ILE A 23 -3.48 18.03 -33.28
CA ILE A 23 -2.90 18.16 -31.94
C ILE A 23 -2.95 16.75 -31.35
N PRO A 24 -1.81 16.04 -31.19
CA PRO A 24 -1.81 14.78 -30.47
C PRO A 24 -2.31 15.09 -29.07
N ILE A 25 -3.54 14.68 -28.75
CA ILE A 25 -3.99 14.66 -27.37
C ILE A 25 -2.97 13.76 -26.67
N PRO A 26 -2.20 14.27 -25.70
CA PRO A 26 -1.30 13.41 -24.97
C PRO A 26 -2.21 12.43 -24.24
N VAL A 27 -2.26 11.20 -24.76
CA VAL A 27 -2.82 10.05 -24.06
C VAL A 27 -1.87 9.84 -22.91
N HIS A 28 -2.07 10.63 -21.85
CA HIS A 28 -1.56 10.33 -20.54
C HIS A 28 -2.28 9.02 -20.19
N GLY A 29 -1.68 7.89 -20.56
CA GLY A 29 -1.96 6.66 -19.86
C GLY A 29 -1.81 7.04 -18.39
N LEU A 30 -2.89 6.93 -17.63
CA LEU A 30 -2.91 7.24 -16.21
C LEU A 30 -1.86 6.33 -15.56
N THR A 31 -0.63 6.84 -15.42
CA THR A 31 0.42 6.16 -14.69
C THR A 31 -0.04 6.20 -13.24
N ALA A 32 -0.40 5.05 -12.69
CA ALA A 32 -0.81 4.94 -11.31
C ALA A 32 0.26 5.59 -10.42
N GLU A 33 -0.17 6.47 -9.51
CA GLU A 33 0.76 7.20 -8.64
C GLU A 33 1.53 6.21 -7.76
N LYS A 34 2.84 6.41 -7.62
CA LYS A 34 3.69 5.52 -6.80
C LYS A 34 3.26 5.51 -5.34
N ARG A 35 2.73 6.63 -4.84
CA ARG A 35 2.17 6.77 -3.50
C ARG A 35 0.98 7.71 -3.54
N PHE A 36 0.01 7.49 -2.66
CA PHE A 36 -1.07 8.45 -2.39
C PHE A 36 -1.36 8.49 -0.89
N THR A 37 -1.99 9.58 -0.43
CA THR A 37 -2.43 9.74 0.96
C THR A 37 -3.91 10.07 1.00
N ASN A 38 -4.68 9.33 1.79
CA ASN A 38 -6.12 9.57 1.95
C ASN A 38 -6.42 10.71 2.96
N SER A 39 -7.69 11.10 3.11
CA SER A 39 -8.10 12.25 3.94
C SER A 39 -7.81 12.10 5.43
N ILE A 40 -7.61 10.86 5.93
CA ILE A 40 -7.24 10.60 7.32
C ILE A 40 -5.72 10.43 7.52
N GLY A 41 -4.93 10.70 6.48
CA GLY A 41 -3.47 10.68 6.53
C GLY A 41 -2.87 9.28 6.52
N MET A 42 -3.52 8.30 5.89
CA MET A 42 -2.90 7.00 5.58
C MET A 42 -2.18 7.11 4.24
N GLU A 43 -0.87 6.89 4.25
CA GLU A 43 -0.06 6.81 3.04
C GLU A 43 -0.03 5.36 2.52
N PHE A 44 -0.22 5.20 1.22
CA PHE A 44 -0.16 3.92 0.53
C PHE A 44 0.92 3.95 -0.55
N ALA A 45 1.62 2.84 -0.74
CA ALA A 45 2.56 2.64 -1.83
C ALA A 45 1.99 1.67 -2.86
N LEU A 46 2.23 1.94 -4.14
CA LEU A 46 1.88 1.05 -5.24
C LEU A 46 2.90 -0.08 -5.32
N LEU A 47 2.43 -1.31 -5.13
CA LEU A 47 3.20 -2.52 -5.38
C LEU A 47 2.94 -3.00 -6.80
N PRO A 48 4.01 -3.28 -7.59
CA PRO A 48 3.85 -3.70 -8.97
C PRO A 48 3.21 -5.08 -9.06
N ALA A 49 2.58 -5.35 -10.21
CA ALA A 49 2.28 -6.72 -10.61
C ALA A 49 3.58 -7.52 -10.74
N GLY A 50 3.52 -8.82 -10.50
CA GLY A 50 4.70 -9.69 -10.58
C GLY A 50 4.51 -11.01 -9.88
N SER A 51 5.57 -11.82 -9.92
CA SER A 51 5.60 -13.12 -9.26
C SER A 51 6.67 -13.14 -8.18
N PHE A 52 6.44 -13.90 -7.11
CA PHE A 52 7.43 -14.16 -6.07
C PHE A 52 7.28 -15.58 -5.50
N MET A 53 8.30 -16.04 -4.79
CA MET A 53 8.24 -17.30 -4.06
C MET A 53 7.76 -17.01 -2.64
N MET A 54 6.55 -17.47 -2.32
CA MET A 54 5.97 -17.39 -0.98
C MET A 54 6.41 -18.61 -0.16
N GLY A 55 6.61 -18.43 1.15
CA GLY A 55 7.13 -19.47 2.05
C GLY A 55 8.67 -19.47 2.15
N SER A 56 9.22 -20.37 2.97
CA SER A 56 10.65 -20.39 3.32
C SER A 56 11.35 -21.67 2.84
N PRO A 57 12.64 -21.60 2.43
CA PRO A 57 13.41 -22.79 2.08
C PRO A 57 13.42 -23.85 3.19
N PRO A 58 13.51 -25.16 2.87
CA PRO A 58 13.51 -26.23 3.87
C PRO A 58 14.59 -26.08 4.95
N GLU A 59 15.72 -25.49 4.59
CA GLU A 59 16.88 -25.27 5.46
C GLU A 59 16.84 -23.93 6.22
N GLU A 60 15.82 -23.09 5.99
CA GLU A 60 15.70 -21.81 6.69
C GLU A 60 15.48 -22.01 8.19
N PRO A 61 16.39 -21.50 9.06
CA PRO A 61 16.27 -21.71 10.50
C PRO A 61 14.96 -21.14 11.04
N ARG A 62 14.28 -21.93 11.88
CA ARG A 62 13.04 -21.55 12.59
C ARG A 62 11.81 -21.39 11.70
N ARG A 63 11.83 -21.91 10.46
CA ARG A 63 10.61 -22.05 9.66
C ARG A 63 9.60 -22.99 10.31
N ASN A 64 8.33 -22.75 10.05
CA ASN A 64 7.25 -23.69 10.34
C ASN A 64 7.06 -24.70 9.20
N LYS A 65 6.34 -25.79 9.48
CA LYS A 65 6.14 -26.90 8.52
C LYS A 65 5.24 -26.53 7.34
N ASP A 66 4.37 -25.55 7.53
CA ASP A 66 3.39 -25.04 6.57
C ASP A 66 3.94 -23.95 5.64
N GLU A 67 5.16 -23.46 5.87
CA GLU A 67 5.84 -22.47 5.02
C GLU A 67 6.43 -23.09 3.74
N VAL A 68 5.68 -23.98 3.08
CA VAL A 68 6.12 -24.66 1.86
C VAL A 68 6.24 -23.66 0.72
N GLN A 69 7.39 -23.64 0.05
CA GLN A 69 7.63 -22.70 -1.04
C GLN A 69 6.73 -22.96 -2.24
N HIS A 70 6.06 -21.91 -2.71
CA HIS A 70 5.24 -21.94 -3.92
C HIS A 70 5.22 -20.57 -4.60
N GLN A 71 5.09 -20.56 -5.92
CA GLN A 71 5.06 -19.33 -6.68
C GLN A 71 3.67 -18.68 -6.62
N VAL A 72 3.61 -17.40 -6.24
CA VAL A 72 2.40 -16.57 -6.31
C VAL A 72 2.61 -15.50 -7.37
N THR A 73 1.56 -15.21 -8.16
CA THR A 73 1.57 -14.18 -9.20
C THR A 73 0.41 -13.20 -9.02
N PHE A 74 0.74 -11.91 -8.96
CA PHE A 74 -0.22 -10.82 -9.02
C PHE A 74 -0.28 -10.28 -10.44
N SER A 75 -1.42 -10.46 -11.11
CA SER A 75 -1.64 -9.98 -12.48
C SER A 75 -1.85 -8.46 -12.57
N LYS A 76 -2.10 -7.79 -11.45
CA LYS A 76 -2.36 -6.35 -11.35
C LYS A 76 -1.60 -5.77 -10.18
N PRO A 77 -1.14 -4.51 -10.28
CA PRO A 77 -0.57 -3.82 -9.13
C PRO A 77 -1.67 -3.53 -8.11
N PHE A 78 -1.27 -3.34 -6.85
CA PHE A 78 -2.16 -3.00 -5.75
C PHE A 78 -1.47 -2.05 -4.78
N TYR A 79 -2.25 -1.33 -3.98
CA TYR A 79 -1.72 -0.43 -2.97
C TYR A 79 -1.66 -1.13 -1.60
N MET A 80 -0.58 -0.91 -0.85
CA MET A 80 -0.44 -1.32 0.55
C MET A 80 -0.12 -0.10 1.41
N GLN A 81 -0.71 0.00 2.60
CA GLN A 81 -0.38 1.08 3.54
C GLN A 81 1.09 0.95 3.94
N THR A 82 1.81 2.07 4.00
CA THR A 82 3.25 2.09 4.28
C THR A 82 3.60 1.89 5.76
N THR A 83 2.60 1.99 6.63
CA THR A 83 2.69 1.72 8.06
C THR A 83 1.50 0.89 8.52
N GLU A 84 1.59 0.30 9.72
CA GLU A 84 0.41 -0.18 10.43
C GLU A 84 -0.57 0.98 10.68
N VAL A 85 -1.86 0.65 10.85
CA VAL A 85 -2.90 1.64 11.19
C VAL A 85 -2.56 2.27 12.54
N THR A 86 -2.39 3.58 12.55
CA THR A 86 -2.05 4.33 13.77
C THR A 86 -3.28 4.54 14.66
N LEU A 87 -3.05 4.81 15.94
CA LEU A 87 -4.10 5.17 16.89
C LEU A 87 -4.87 6.43 16.44
N LYS A 88 -4.21 7.39 15.81
CA LYS A 88 -4.84 8.59 15.23
C LYS A 88 -5.82 8.22 14.12
N GLN A 89 -5.35 7.45 13.13
CA GLN A 89 -6.18 7.01 11.99
C GLN A 89 -7.35 6.16 12.48
N TRP A 90 -7.11 5.27 13.45
CA TRP A 90 -8.16 4.48 14.10
C TRP A 90 -9.26 5.36 14.69
N ARG A 91 -8.88 6.34 15.51
CA ARG A 91 -9.82 7.26 16.18
C ARG A 91 -10.59 8.14 15.21
N ALA A 92 -10.03 8.46 14.04
CA ALA A 92 -10.72 9.26 13.02
C ALA A 92 -12.00 8.58 12.51
N LEU A 93 -12.03 7.24 12.47
CA LEU A 93 -13.17 6.46 11.94
C LEU A 93 -13.98 5.74 13.01
N MET A 94 -13.29 5.20 14.02
CA MET A 94 -13.89 4.39 15.08
C MET A 94 -14.24 5.22 16.32
N GLY A 95 -13.84 6.48 16.34
CA GLY A 95 -14.02 7.38 17.47
C GLY A 95 -13.14 7.03 18.67
N LYS A 96 -13.26 7.85 19.71
CA LYS A 96 -12.80 7.51 21.05
C LYS A 96 -14.01 6.90 21.76
N ARG A 97 -14.01 5.58 21.99
CA ARG A 97 -15.12 4.88 22.66
C ARG A 97 -15.60 5.69 23.88
N PHE A 98 -16.90 5.99 23.93
CA PHE A 98 -17.51 6.90 24.89
C PHE A 98 -17.38 6.35 26.32
N PHE A 99 -17.12 7.23 27.29
CA PHE A 99 -16.65 6.98 28.66
C PHE A 99 -15.20 6.46 28.73
N GLY A 100 -14.29 7.36 29.15
CA GLY A 100 -12.84 7.19 29.26
C GLY A 100 -12.31 6.05 30.15
N LEU A 101 -13.14 5.07 30.52
CA LEU A 101 -12.70 3.82 31.13
C LEU A 101 -12.17 2.80 30.12
N PHE A 102 -12.58 2.86 28.84
CA PHE A 102 -12.19 1.87 27.80
C PHE A 102 -11.51 2.49 26.57
N GLY A 103 -11.18 3.78 26.63
CA GLY A 103 -10.45 4.44 25.56
C GLY A 103 -9.06 3.82 25.38
N ARG A 104 -8.78 3.26 24.19
CA ARG A 104 -7.45 2.72 23.85
C ARG A 104 -6.41 3.83 24.08
N ARG A 105 -5.43 3.58 24.96
CA ARG A 105 -4.36 4.52 25.34
C ARG A 105 -3.16 4.34 24.42
N GLY A 106 -2.36 5.39 24.25
CA GLY A 106 -1.14 5.35 23.42
C GLY A 106 -0.85 6.70 22.78
N LYS A 107 0.34 6.81 22.18
CA LYS A 107 0.71 7.95 21.34
C LYS A 107 -0.02 7.84 20.00
N GLU A 108 -0.48 8.97 19.48
CA GLU A 108 -1.31 9.04 18.25
C GLU A 108 -0.63 8.43 17.02
N ASN A 109 0.69 8.55 16.92
CA ASN A 109 1.52 8.04 15.82
C ASN A 109 2.00 6.59 16.01
N LYS A 110 1.48 5.86 16.99
CA LYS A 110 1.82 4.46 17.22
C LYS A 110 0.72 3.55 16.67
N PRO A 111 1.07 2.30 16.30
CA PRO A 111 0.10 1.33 15.83
C PRO A 111 -1.03 1.12 16.83
N ILE A 112 -2.25 0.94 16.32
CA ILE A 112 -3.36 0.49 17.13
C ILE A 112 -3.11 -0.97 17.55
N VAL A 113 -3.30 -1.26 18.83
CA VAL A 113 -3.11 -2.61 19.38
C VAL A 113 -4.37 -3.06 20.12
N LYS A 114 -4.46 -4.37 20.41
CA LYS A 114 -5.62 -4.99 21.06
C LYS A 114 -6.91 -4.74 20.28
N VAL A 115 -6.85 -5.03 18.97
CA VAL A 115 -7.97 -5.02 18.03
C VAL A 115 -8.28 -6.44 17.60
N SER A 116 -9.56 -6.79 17.53
CA SER A 116 -9.99 -8.08 16.96
C SER A 116 -9.99 -8.00 15.43
N TRP A 117 -10.03 -9.15 14.76
CA TRP A 117 -10.24 -9.18 13.31
C TRP A 117 -11.56 -8.51 12.92
N PHE A 118 -12.62 -8.71 13.70
CA PHE A 118 -13.91 -8.05 13.48
C PHE A 118 -13.82 -6.52 13.59
N ASP A 119 -13.03 -6.01 14.55
CA ASP A 119 -12.80 -4.57 14.67
C ASP A 119 -12.12 -4.03 13.40
N CYS A 120 -11.17 -4.77 12.83
CA CYS A 120 -10.48 -4.40 11.59
C CYS A 120 -11.43 -4.37 10.39
N VAL A 121 -12.36 -5.33 10.30
CA VAL A 121 -13.41 -5.32 9.26
C VAL A 121 -14.33 -4.11 9.40
N ASP A 122 -14.74 -3.77 10.61
CA ASP A 122 -15.54 -2.56 10.86
C ASP A 122 -14.78 -1.27 10.52
N PHE A 123 -13.49 -1.21 10.83
CA PHE A 123 -12.62 -0.10 10.43
C PHE A 123 -12.57 0.04 8.91
N VAL A 124 -12.33 -1.05 8.18
CA VAL A 124 -12.33 -1.07 6.70
C VAL A 124 -13.67 -0.63 6.14
N LYS A 125 -14.79 -1.10 6.72
CA LYS A 125 -16.14 -0.68 6.31
C LYS A 125 -16.33 0.83 6.45
N LYS A 126 -15.93 1.41 7.57
CA LYS A 126 -16.00 2.86 7.81
C LYS A 126 -15.03 3.64 6.92
N LEU A 127 -13.86 3.08 6.63
CA LEU A 127 -12.88 3.69 5.73
C LEU A 127 -13.43 3.75 4.29
N ASN A 128 -14.07 2.69 3.82
CA ASN A 128 -14.73 2.66 2.51
C ASN A 128 -15.91 3.64 2.42
N ALA A 129 -16.56 3.98 3.54
CA ALA A 129 -17.64 4.98 3.57
C ALA A 129 -17.14 6.41 3.30
N LEU A 130 -15.82 6.67 3.29
CA LEU A 130 -15.25 7.93 2.82
C LEU A 130 -15.31 8.10 1.30
N ASN A 131 -15.55 7.01 0.54
CA ASN A 131 -15.60 7.00 -0.92
C ASN A 131 -14.30 7.46 -1.61
N GLU A 132 -13.14 7.23 -0.97
CA GLU A 132 -11.80 7.58 -1.47
C GLU A 132 -11.05 6.36 -2.05
N GLY A 133 -11.79 5.36 -2.55
CA GLY A 133 -11.25 4.11 -3.06
C GLY A 133 -11.89 2.87 -2.43
N THR A 134 -11.28 1.71 -2.69
CA THR A 134 -11.71 0.43 -2.11
C THR A 134 -10.57 -0.16 -1.29
N TYR A 135 -10.76 -0.11 0.03
CA TYR A 135 -9.85 -0.61 1.04
C TYR A 135 -10.29 -2.00 1.51
N ARG A 136 -9.32 -2.84 1.85
CA ARG A 136 -9.51 -4.16 2.47
C ARG A 136 -8.26 -4.56 3.25
N LEU A 137 -8.37 -5.63 4.04
CA LEU A 137 -7.19 -6.31 4.56
C LEU A 137 -6.42 -6.96 3.40
N PRO A 138 -5.08 -7.01 3.48
CA PRO A 138 -4.29 -7.77 2.53
C PRO A 138 -4.57 -9.27 2.71
N THR A 139 -4.45 -10.02 1.63
CA THR A 139 -4.26 -11.47 1.72
C THR A 139 -2.88 -11.76 2.32
N GLU A 140 -2.69 -12.97 2.83
CA GLU A 140 -1.38 -13.40 3.35
C GLU A 140 -0.27 -13.25 2.29
N ALA A 141 -0.55 -13.66 1.05
CA ALA A 141 0.41 -13.54 -0.03
C ALA A 141 0.76 -12.09 -0.40
N GLU A 142 -0.21 -11.17 -0.37
CA GLU A 142 0.06 -9.74 -0.59
C GLU A 142 0.89 -9.15 0.54
N TRP A 143 0.63 -9.57 1.77
CA TRP A 143 1.41 -9.15 2.93
C TRP A 143 2.86 -9.65 2.83
N GLU A 144 3.08 -10.92 2.50
CA GLU A 144 4.43 -11.47 2.34
C GLU A 144 5.17 -10.87 1.15
N TYR A 145 4.49 -10.65 0.01
CA TYR A 145 5.07 -9.96 -1.15
C TYR A 145 5.58 -8.56 -0.78
N ALA A 146 4.76 -7.81 -0.05
CA ALA A 146 5.13 -6.48 0.45
C ALA A 146 6.29 -6.56 1.45
N ALA A 147 6.23 -7.49 2.40
CA ALA A 147 7.24 -7.67 3.43
C ALA A 147 8.60 -8.06 2.83
N ARG A 148 8.62 -8.94 1.83
CA ARG A 148 9.86 -9.36 1.15
C ARG A 148 10.49 -8.24 0.35
N ALA A 149 9.70 -7.36 -0.27
CA ALA A 149 10.21 -6.28 -1.14
C ALA A 149 11.23 -6.77 -2.19
N GLY A 150 11.01 -7.97 -2.74
CA GLY A 150 11.90 -8.64 -3.69
C GLY A 150 13.00 -9.51 -3.07
N SER A 151 13.18 -9.49 -1.75
CA SER A 151 14.12 -10.34 -1.05
C SER A 151 13.68 -11.81 -1.02
N GLN A 152 14.67 -12.71 -1.11
CA GLN A 152 14.51 -14.15 -0.95
C GLN A 152 15.09 -14.66 0.38
N THR A 153 15.51 -13.75 1.28
CA THR A 153 16.04 -14.11 2.59
C THR A 153 14.95 -14.10 3.66
N ALA A 154 15.26 -14.66 4.83
CA ALA A 154 14.37 -14.72 6.00
C ALA A 154 13.79 -13.36 6.40
N TYR A 155 14.58 -12.28 6.23
CA TYR A 155 14.14 -10.91 6.46
C TYR A 155 14.31 -10.06 5.20
N SER A 156 13.57 -8.96 5.11
CA SER A 156 13.68 -8.02 3.98
C SER A 156 15.06 -7.36 3.86
N TRP A 157 15.84 -7.36 4.96
CA TRP A 157 17.18 -6.78 5.04
C TRP A 157 18.31 -7.82 5.06
N GLY A 158 18.02 -9.13 5.03
CA GLY A 158 19.06 -10.17 5.05
C GLY A 158 18.62 -11.48 5.68
N LYS A 159 19.59 -12.37 5.88
CA LYS A 159 19.37 -13.71 6.45
C LYS A 159 19.29 -13.70 7.97
N ASP A 160 20.02 -12.79 8.60
CA ASP A 160 20.18 -12.74 10.05
C ASP A 160 19.34 -11.65 10.69
N ILE A 161 19.07 -11.86 11.97
CA ILE A 161 18.31 -10.94 12.81
C ILE A 161 19.11 -9.63 12.99
N ASP A 162 18.45 -8.50 12.76
CA ASP A 162 19.02 -7.18 12.98
C ASP A 162 18.11 -6.39 13.93
N CYS A 163 18.52 -6.31 15.20
CA CYS A 163 17.75 -5.64 16.26
C CYS A 163 17.67 -4.12 16.10
N THR A 164 18.48 -3.53 15.21
CA THR A 164 18.37 -2.11 14.86
C THR A 164 17.21 -1.82 13.90
N LYS A 165 16.69 -2.87 13.23
CA LYS A 165 15.69 -2.74 12.16
C LYS A 165 14.27 -3.13 12.58
N ALA A 166 14.12 -4.00 13.59
CA ALA A 166 12.81 -4.45 14.03
C ALA A 166 12.75 -4.74 15.53
N MET A 167 11.53 -4.70 16.08
CA MET A 167 11.25 -5.15 17.44
C MET A 167 10.80 -6.61 17.44
N TYR A 168 11.59 -7.46 18.10
CA TYR A 168 11.30 -8.88 18.25
C TYR A 168 10.62 -9.15 19.59
N SER A 169 9.75 -10.17 19.61
CA SER A 169 8.96 -10.55 20.79
C SER A 169 9.80 -10.87 22.05
N ASN A 170 11.12 -11.09 21.93
CA ASN A 170 11.99 -11.34 23.08
C ASN A 170 12.62 -10.09 23.72
N ASN A 171 12.28 -8.87 23.27
CA ASN A 171 12.67 -7.64 23.96
C ASN A 171 11.54 -7.08 24.85
N THR A 172 10.84 -7.94 25.58
CA THR A 172 9.85 -7.51 26.59
C THR A 172 10.50 -6.74 27.74
N LEU A 173 11.81 -6.88 27.93
CA LEU A 173 12.60 -6.18 28.95
C LEU A 173 13.05 -4.76 28.54
N LYS A 174 12.87 -4.35 27.28
CA LYS A 174 13.52 -3.16 26.72
C LYS A 174 15.05 -3.14 26.98
N SER A 175 15.71 -4.29 26.94
CA SER A 175 17.18 -4.34 26.94
C SER A 175 17.70 -4.07 25.53
N ASP A 176 18.92 -3.57 25.43
CA ASP A 176 19.60 -3.37 24.15
C ASP A 176 20.18 -4.69 23.59
N ASP A 177 19.98 -5.80 24.29
CA ASP A 177 20.50 -7.11 23.90
C ASP A 177 19.73 -7.67 22.71
N CYS A 178 20.46 -7.99 21.65
CA CYS A 178 19.89 -8.68 20.51
C CYS A 178 19.77 -10.18 20.82
N VAL A 179 18.54 -10.61 21.09
CA VAL A 179 18.24 -11.98 21.48
C VAL A 179 17.55 -12.71 20.34
N GLU A 180 18.17 -13.80 19.88
CA GLU A 180 17.73 -14.56 18.71
C GLU A 180 16.38 -15.30 18.89
N TYR A 181 15.91 -15.50 20.12
CA TYR A 181 14.72 -16.31 20.41
C TYR A 181 14.02 -15.88 21.69
N VAL A 182 12.71 -16.13 21.80
CA VAL A 182 11.93 -15.96 23.03
C VAL A 182 12.27 -17.07 24.03
N LYS A 183 12.86 -16.72 25.18
CA LYS A 183 12.84 -17.62 26.36
C LYS A 183 11.49 -17.42 27.04
N SER A 184 10.49 -18.23 26.70
CA SER A 184 9.30 -18.31 27.56
C SER A 184 9.77 -18.81 28.92
N ARG A 185 9.39 -18.11 30.00
CA ARG A 185 9.54 -18.66 31.35
C ARG A 185 8.70 -19.91 31.50
#